data_AF-E4Q443-F1
#
_entry.id   AF-E4Q443-F1
#
_cell.length_a   1.000
_cell.length_b   1.000
_cell.length_c   1.000
_cell.angle_alpha   90.00
_cell.angle_beta   90.00
_cell.angle_gamma   90.00
#
_symmetry.space_group_name_H-M   'P 1'
#
loop_
_entity.id
_entity.type
_entity.pdbx_description
1 polymer ?
#
loop_
_entity_poly.entity_id
_entity_poly.type
_entity_poly.pdbx_seq_one_letter_code
_entity_poly.pdbx_strand_id
1 'polypeptide(L)'
;MNNSNGENFYITDANLPVNIFSLLEDSIQPRQGKECKFVYEYETNDGGKVQIGTNYYMLTPADINTLYILTTYRQETGQKGDTFEIPLKYIMEKRGMDVNQPENIRLVLQSLDRLMMTKIVVERYGFINEKTFRRDVAKFTLLPSYRISQKGTKGRGYKTKLTVTLAKEICYNLDNGYVARGDLDIAKQLVKHKIAHRLYHFLMAKCTRNKTYRRNFAQFVKEDICPELPLEEGKEKVINALIKLESMGLISYKIDKDVICINIRK
;
A
#
# COMPACT_ATOMS: atom_id res chain seq x y z
N MET A 1 -25.64 -20.81 -4.64
CA MET A 1 -25.62 -20.43 -3.21
C MET A 1 -24.98 -19.05 -3.09
N ASN A 2 -25.79 -18.03 -2.81
CA ASN A 2 -25.35 -16.66 -2.58
C ASN A 2 -24.76 -16.54 -1.18
N ASN A 3 -23.49 -16.17 -1.07
CA ASN A 3 -22.88 -15.74 0.18
C ASN A 3 -22.32 -14.33 0.00
N SER A 4 -23.23 -13.36 -0.01
CA SER A 4 -22.92 -11.94 0.10
C SER A 4 -22.75 -11.57 1.58
N ASN A 5 -21.70 -12.11 2.22
CA ASN A 5 -21.08 -11.40 3.34
C ASN A 5 -20.08 -10.45 2.71
N GLY A 6 -20.56 -9.23 2.40
CA GLY A 6 -19.79 -8.17 1.77
C GLY A 6 -18.75 -7.60 2.72
N GLU A 7 -17.73 -8.39 3.07
CA GLU A 7 -16.51 -7.85 3.67
C GLU A 7 -15.92 -6.83 2.68
N ASN A 8 -15.85 -5.57 3.09
CA ASN A 8 -15.22 -4.54 2.28
C ASN A 8 -13.71 -4.63 2.46
N PHE A 9 -13.06 -5.60 1.81
CA PHE A 9 -11.62 -5.81 1.92
C PHE A 9 -10.86 -5.15 0.76
N TYR A 10 -9.56 -4.96 0.96
CA TYR A 10 -8.60 -4.69 -0.10
C TYR A 10 -7.48 -5.73 -0.13
N ILE A 11 -6.86 -5.84 -1.29
CA ILE A 11 -5.63 -6.59 -1.55
C ILE A 11 -4.54 -5.63 -2.00
N THR A 12 -3.34 -5.81 -1.47
CA THR A 12 -2.13 -5.14 -1.96
C THR A 12 -0.96 -6.11 -1.97
N ASP A 13 0.11 -5.76 -2.68
CA ASP A 13 1.38 -6.51 -2.65
C ASP A 13 1.93 -6.49 -1.23
N ALA A 14 2.18 -7.66 -0.62
CA ALA A 14 2.66 -7.79 0.76
C ALA A 14 4.06 -7.18 1.00
N ASN A 15 4.82 -6.92 -0.06
CA ASN A 15 6.14 -6.27 0.01
C ASN A 15 6.07 -4.74 -0.15
N LEU A 16 4.99 -4.22 -0.72
CA LEU A 16 4.78 -2.80 -0.97
C LEU A 16 3.88 -2.03 0.04
N PRO A 17 3.12 -2.62 0.99
CA PRO A 17 2.09 -1.87 1.72
C PRO A 17 2.76 -0.78 2.55
N VAL A 18 3.74 -1.15 3.38
CA VAL A 18 4.50 -0.24 4.25
C VAL A 18 5.07 0.96 3.47
N ASN A 19 5.54 0.70 2.24
CA ASN A 19 6.22 1.66 1.38
C ASN A 19 5.28 2.66 0.69
N ILE A 20 4.04 2.26 0.39
CA ILE A 20 3.05 3.17 -0.20
C ILE A 20 2.64 4.24 0.83
N PHE A 21 2.64 3.95 2.14
CA PHE A 21 2.25 4.96 3.16
C PHE A 21 3.32 5.99 3.48
N SER A 22 4.60 5.72 3.18
CA SER A 22 5.61 6.79 3.21
C SER A 22 5.34 7.88 2.16
N LEU A 23 4.45 7.64 1.18
CA LEU A 23 4.09 8.60 0.13
C LEU A 23 3.02 9.62 0.57
N LEU A 24 2.43 9.45 1.76
CA LEU A 24 1.31 10.27 2.26
C LEU A 24 1.73 11.60 2.91
N GLU A 25 2.98 11.74 3.37
CA GLU A 25 3.36 12.86 4.25
C GLU A 25 4.83 13.25 4.08
N ASP A 26 5.09 14.03 3.04
CA ASP A 26 5.54 15.43 3.03
C ASP A 26 5.63 15.80 1.54
N SER A 27 5.64 17.09 1.16
CA SER A 27 5.99 17.40 -0.23
C SER A 27 7.43 16.93 -0.42
N ILE A 28 7.58 15.74 -0.98
CA ILE A 28 8.87 15.12 -1.22
C ILE A 28 9.39 15.76 -2.50
N GLN A 29 9.88 16.99 -2.37
CA GLN A 29 10.73 17.60 -3.36
C GLN A 29 12.02 16.76 -3.39
N PRO A 30 12.36 16.10 -4.51
CA PRO A 30 13.69 15.55 -4.71
C PRO A 30 14.73 16.65 -4.52
N ARG A 31 15.88 16.30 -3.97
CA ARG A 31 17.02 17.23 -3.95
C ARG A 31 17.36 17.61 -5.38
N GLN A 32 17.75 18.87 -5.62
CA GLN A 32 18.13 19.35 -6.95
C GLN A 32 19.05 18.34 -7.67
N GLY A 33 18.68 17.97 -8.90
CA GLY A 33 19.40 16.99 -9.71
C GLY A 33 19.04 15.51 -9.48
N LYS A 34 18.07 15.17 -8.61
CA LYS A 34 17.62 13.78 -8.41
C LYS A 34 16.20 13.53 -8.94
N GLU A 35 16.00 12.37 -9.56
CA GLU A 35 14.68 11.93 -10.07
C GLU A 35 13.69 11.53 -8.94
N CYS A 36 14.21 11.09 -7.80
CA CYS A 36 13.45 10.64 -6.65
C CYS A 36 14.15 11.02 -5.33
N LYS A 37 13.39 11.05 -4.23
CA LYS A 37 13.93 11.10 -2.86
C LYS A 37 13.65 9.75 -2.20
N PHE A 38 14.69 9.15 -1.62
CA PHE A 38 14.54 7.95 -0.79
C PHE A 38 13.83 8.33 0.50
N VAL A 39 12.73 7.64 0.76
CA VAL A 39 11.82 7.89 1.90
C VAL A 39 11.84 6.74 2.89
N TYR A 40 12.32 5.57 2.45
CA TYR A 40 12.44 4.39 3.29
C TYR A 40 13.80 3.75 3.06
N GLU A 41 14.41 3.31 4.14
CA GLU A 41 15.71 2.66 4.15
C GLU A 41 15.76 1.67 5.29
N TYR A 42 16.24 0.45 5.02
CA TYR A 42 16.51 -0.54 6.05
C TYR A 42 17.71 -1.40 5.67
N GLU A 43 18.40 -1.90 6.69
CA GLU A 43 19.47 -2.88 6.54
C GLU A 43 18.87 -4.29 6.50
N THR A 44 19.44 -5.13 5.64
CA THR A 44 19.06 -6.55 5.54
C THR A 44 19.96 -7.39 6.44
N ASN A 45 19.47 -8.54 6.88
CA ASN A 45 20.15 -9.40 7.85
C ASN A 45 21.55 -9.89 7.38
N ASP A 46 21.82 -9.84 6.07
CA ASP A 46 23.08 -10.17 5.41
C ASP A 46 24.03 -8.96 5.25
N GLY A 47 23.77 -7.85 5.96
CA GLY A 47 24.58 -6.62 5.88
C GLY A 47 24.35 -5.81 4.61
N GLY A 48 23.31 -6.16 3.84
CA GLY A 48 22.84 -5.36 2.72
C GLY A 48 21.94 -4.21 3.18
N LYS A 49 21.42 -3.47 2.20
CA LYS A 49 20.62 -2.27 2.39
C LYS A 49 19.57 -2.15 1.31
N VAL A 50 18.34 -1.86 1.68
CA VAL A 50 17.25 -1.59 0.74
C VAL A 50 16.79 -0.15 0.93
N GLN A 51 16.77 0.61 -0.16
CA GLN A 51 16.28 1.97 -0.21
C GLN A 51 15.08 2.04 -1.15
N ILE A 52 14.04 2.75 -0.73
CA ILE A 52 12.83 2.95 -1.53
C ILE A 52 12.55 4.44 -1.63
N GLY A 53 12.42 4.92 -2.86
CA GLY A 53 12.21 6.31 -3.20
C GLY A 53 11.01 6.51 -4.09
N THR A 54 10.52 7.74 -4.09
CA THR A 54 9.40 8.18 -4.94
C THR A 54 9.72 9.52 -5.60
N ASN A 55 9.04 9.81 -6.71
CA ASN A 55 9.05 11.14 -7.30
C ASN A 55 7.91 12.03 -6.73
N TYR A 56 8.08 13.34 -6.91
CA TYR A 56 7.28 14.55 -6.61
C TYR A 56 5.80 14.49 -6.16
N TYR A 57 5.04 13.42 -6.40
CA TYR A 57 3.59 13.40 -6.20
C TYR A 57 3.18 12.77 -4.87
N MET A 58 2.63 13.59 -3.98
CA MET A 58 1.96 13.11 -2.78
C MET A 58 0.66 12.42 -3.20
N LEU A 59 0.55 11.13 -2.88
CA LEU A 59 -0.72 10.44 -3.03
C LEU A 59 -1.64 10.91 -1.92
N THR A 60 -2.88 11.25 -2.26
CA THR A 60 -3.92 11.49 -1.28
C THR A 60 -4.50 10.16 -0.80
N PRO A 61 -5.24 10.15 0.33
CA PRO A 61 -6.04 9.00 0.75
C PRO A 61 -6.89 8.38 -0.37
N ALA A 62 -7.46 9.22 -1.22
CA ALA A 62 -8.29 8.82 -2.35
C ALA A 62 -7.49 8.08 -3.44
N ASP A 63 -6.24 8.47 -3.65
CA ASP A 63 -5.39 7.90 -4.70
C ASP A 63 -4.91 6.51 -4.28
N ILE A 64 -4.52 6.36 -3.01
CA ILE A 64 -4.16 5.06 -2.41
C ILE A 64 -5.36 4.10 -2.42
N ASN A 65 -6.53 4.60 -2.03
CA ASN A 65 -7.75 3.80 -2.08
C ASN A 65 -8.06 3.35 -3.52
N THR A 66 -7.85 4.22 -4.51
CA THR A 66 -7.99 3.85 -5.92
C THR A 66 -7.01 2.73 -6.29
N LEU A 67 -5.74 2.80 -5.88
CA LEU A 67 -4.77 1.72 -6.11
C LEU A 67 -5.23 0.39 -5.49
N TYR A 68 -5.72 0.41 -4.24
CA TYR A 68 -6.28 -0.79 -3.59
C TYR A 68 -7.45 -1.39 -4.34
N ILE A 69 -8.36 -0.57 -4.83
CA ILE A 69 -9.50 -1.04 -5.59
C ILE A 69 -9.04 -1.73 -6.88
N LEU A 70 -8.02 -1.19 -7.57
CA LEU A 70 -7.47 -1.79 -8.79
C LEU A 70 -6.84 -3.16 -8.51
N THR A 71 -5.98 -3.25 -7.50
CA THR A 71 -5.31 -4.51 -7.13
C THR A 71 -6.29 -5.56 -6.60
N THR A 72 -7.31 -5.13 -5.85
CA THR A 72 -8.39 -5.99 -5.34
C THR A 72 -9.24 -6.55 -6.46
N TYR A 73 -9.73 -5.69 -7.37
CA TYR A 73 -10.54 -6.12 -8.50
C TYR A 73 -9.81 -7.16 -9.36
N ARG A 74 -8.52 -6.93 -9.66
CA ARG A 74 -7.71 -7.87 -10.43
C ARG A 74 -7.66 -9.26 -9.79
N GLN A 75 -7.50 -9.31 -8.47
CA GLN A 75 -7.44 -10.58 -7.73
C GLN A 75 -8.80 -11.25 -7.59
N GLU A 76 -9.86 -10.48 -7.26
CA GLU A 76 -11.23 -10.99 -7.19
C GLU A 76 -11.70 -11.61 -8.52
N THR A 77 -11.26 -11.05 -9.64
CA THR A 77 -11.63 -11.52 -10.99
C THR A 77 -10.65 -12.52 -11.59
N GLY A 78 -9.60 -12.91 -10.86
CA GLY A 78 -8.61 -13.88 -11.32
C GLY A 78 -7.77 -13.44 -12.53
N GLN A 79 -7.72 -12.14 -12.82
CA GLN A 79 -6.98 -11.61 -13.96
C GLN A 79 -5.47 -11.73 -13.73
N LYS A 80 -4.77 -12.24 -14.75
CA LYS A 80 -3.30 -12.39 -14.79
C LYS A 80 -2.68 -11.36 -15.72
N GLY A 81 -1.39 -11.08 -15.54
CA GLY A 81 -0.70 -10.02 -16.30
C GLY A 81 -0.93 -8.62 -15.74
N ASP A 82 -0.31 -7.62 -16.35
CA ASP A 82 -0.26 -6.26 -15.84
C ASP A 82 -1.40 -5.35 -16.33
N THR A 83 -2.08 -5.76 -17.40
CA THR A 83 -3.13 -4.96 -18.07
C THR A 83 -4.48 -5.65 -18.02
N PHE A 84 -5.52 -4.92 -17.63
CA PHE A 84 -6.86 -5.48 -17.50
C PHE A 84 -7.98 -4.44 -17.61
N GLU A 85 -9.21 -4.91 -17.80
CA GLU A 85 -10.41 -4.06 -17.84
C GLU A 85 -11.13 -4.03 -16.49
N ILE A 86 -11.49 -2.82 -16.05
CA ILE A 86 -12.28 -2.58 -14.83
C ILE A 86 -13.46 -1.63 -15.13
N PRO A 87 -14.69 -1.93 -14.66
CA PRO A 87 -15.80 -0.99 -14.72
C PRO A 87 -15.53 0.22 -13.83
N LEU A 88 -15.65 1.43 -14.37
CA LEU A 88 -15.52 2.67 -13.58
C LEU A 88 -16.55 2.71 -12.44
N LYS A 89 -17.73 2.13 -12.67
CA LYS A 89 -18.78 1.93 -11.67
C LYS A 89 -18.26 1.18 -10.43
N TYR A 90 -17.48 0.12 -10.61
CA TYR A 90 -16.92 -0.65 -9.49
C TYR A 90 -16.01 0.21 -8.63
N ILE A 91 -15.17 1.04 -9.25
CA ILE A 91 -14.27 1.95 -8.53
C ILE A 91 -15.05 2.96 -7.69
N MET A 92 -16.09 3.56 -8.28
CA MET A 92 -16.94 4.54 -7.59
C MET A 92 -17.70 3.91 -6.43
N GLU A 93 -18.29 2.72 -6.63
CA GLU A 93 -19.01 1.99 -5.59
C GLU A 93 -18.10 1.63 -4.40
N LYS A 94 -16.90 1.11 -4.65
CA LYS A 94 -15.92 0.80 -3.58
C LYS A 94 -15.40 2.06 -2.85
N ARG A 95 -15.42 3.22 -3.52
CA ARG A 95 -15.15 4.53 -2.92
C ARG A 95 -16.36 5.13 -2.19
N GLY A 96 -17.54 4.51 -2.24
CA GLY A 96 -18.77 5.05 -1.64
C GLY A 96 -19.32 6.26 -2.38
N MET A 97 -19.07 6.36 -3.69
CA MET A 97 -19.45 7.50 -4.54
C MET A 97 -20.70 7.18 -5.36
N ASP A 98 -21.57 8.19 -5.55
CA ASP A 98 -22.69 8.09 -6.48
C ASP A 98 -22.19 8.06 -7.93
N VAL A 99 -22.50 6.96 -8.62
CA VAL A 99 -22.09 6.65 -9.99
C VAL A 99 -22.76 7.54 -11.04
N ASN A 100 -23.83 8.24 -10.68
CA ASN A 100 -24.56 9.12 -11.59
C ASN A 100 -24.02 10.55 -11.61
N GLN A 101 -23.11 10.90 -10.70
CA GLN A 101 -22.55 12.25 -10.62
C GLN A 101 -21.27 12.40 -11.48
N PRO A 102 -21.28 13.32 -12.47
CA PRO A 102 -20.12 13.58 -13.32
C PRO A 102 -18.86 13.99 -12.55
N GLU A 103 -19.03 14.72 -11.45
CA GLU A 103 -17.91 15.18 -10.62
C GLU A 103 -17.15 14.02 -9.96
N ASN A 104 -17.84 12.96 -9.56
CA ASN A 104 -17.20 11.77 -9.01
C ASN A 104 -16.34 11.03 -10.04
N ILE A 105 -16.75 11.05 -11.32
CA ILE A 105 -15.92 10.51 -12.41
C ILE A 105 -14.62 11.30 -12.52
N ARG A 106 -14.71 12.64 -12.49
CA ARG A 106 -13.54 13.53 -12.52
C ARG A 106 -12.57 13.21 -11.37
N LEU A 107 -13.08 13.02 -10.16
CA LEU A 107 -12.27 12.66 -8.98
C LEU A 107 -11.57 11.30 -9.12
N VAL A 108 -12.21 10.31 -9.72
CA VAL A 108 -11.58 9.01 -9.98
C VAL A 108 -10.47 9.15 -11.03
N LEU A 109 -10.72 9.87 -12.13
CA LEU A 109 -9.72 10.08 -13.17
C LEU A 109 -8.49 10.85 -12.64
N GLN A 110 -8.70 11.87 -11.81
CA GLN A 110 -7.61 12.59 -11.13
C GLN A 110 -6.76 11.67 -10.25
N SER A 111 -7.38 10.72 -9.55
CA SER A 111 -6.63 9.72 -8.78
C SER A 111 -5.80 8.81 -9.68
N LEU A 112 -6.33 8.38 -10.82
CA LEU A 112 -5.59 7.59 -11.80
C LEU A 112 -4.43 8.37 -12.42
N ASP A 113 -4.64 9.64 -12.77
CA ASP A 113 -3.58 10.53 -13.27
C ASP A 113 -2.43 10.65 -12.26
N ARG A 114 -2.74 10.85 -10.97
CA ARG A 114 -1.70 10.90 -9.92
C ARG A 114 -0.94 9.59 -9.79
N LEU A 115 -1.64 8.45 -9.89
CA LEU A 115 -0.98 7.13 -9.89
C LEU A 115 -0.08 6.95 -11.12
N MET A 116 -0.45 7.47 -12.30
CA MET A 116 0.41 7.49 -13.49
C MET A 116 1.65 8.38 -13.34
N MET A 117 1.56 9.43 -12.53
CA MET A 117 2.68 10.33 -12.28
C MET A 117 3.61 9.83 -11.16
N THR A 118 3.18 8.85 -10.36
CA THR A 118 3.92 8.32 -9.21
C THR A 118 4.88 7.22 -9.64
N LYS A 119 6.18 7.54 -9.58
CA LYS A 119 7.31 6.66 -9.87
C LYS A 119 7.92 6.17 -8.57
N ILE A 120 8.14 4.87 -8.47
CA ILE A 120 8.82 4.19 -7.39
C ILE A 120 10.19 3.76 -7.86
N VAL A 121 11.19 3.94 -7.00
CA VAL A 121 12.55 3.44 -7.18
C VAL A 121 12.89 2.57 -6.00
N VAL A 122 13.25 1.32 -6.23
CA VAL A 122 13.74 0.39 -5.21
C VAL A 122 15.19 0.07 -5.53
N GLU A 123 16.10 0.44 -4.63
CA GLU A 123 17.51 0.09 -4.72
C GLU A 123 17.84 -0.93 -3.66
N ARG A 124 18.44 -2.04 -4.06
CA ARG A 124 18.94 -3.07 -3.15
C ARG A 124 20.45 -3.17 -3.32
N TYR A 125 21.15 -3.12 -2.20
CA TYR A 125 22.59 -3.27 -2.08
C TYR A 125 22.83 -4.48 -1.20
N GLY A 126 23.77 -5.34 -1.55
CA GLY A 126 24.07 -6.47 -0.69
C GLY A 126 25.12 -7.39 -1.28
N PHE A 127 25.60 -8.30 -0.45
CA PHE A 127 26.54 -9.33 -0.87
C PHE A 127 25.78 -10.55 -1.36
N ILE A 128 25.97 -10.93 -2.61
CA ILE A 128 25.58 -12.25 -3.09
C ILE A 128 26.62 -13.24 -2.60
N ASN A 129 26.17 -14.23 -1.82
CA ASN A 129 27.00 -15.32 -1.29
C ASN A 129 28.26 -14.83 -0.55
N GLU A 130 28.14 -13.73 0.21
CA GLU A 130 29.22 -13.11 1.01
C GLU A 130 30.46 -12.64 0.23
N LYS A 131 30.42 -12.69 -1.12
CA LYS A 131 31.61 -12.49 -1.97
C LYS A 131 31.47 -11.36 -2.97
N THR A 132 30.27 -11.15 -3.52
CA THR A 132 30.07 -10.16 -4.58
C THR A 132 29.07 -9.11 -4.14
N PHE A 133 29.53 -7.86 -4.01
CA PHE A 133 28.63 -6.74 -3.77
C PHE A 133 27.86 -6.42 -5.06
N ARG A 134 26.52 -6.46 -4.98
CA ARG A 134 25.63 -6.13 -6.10
C ARG A 134 24.70 -4.99 -5.71
N ARG A 135 24.44 -4.13 -6.70
CA ARG A 135 23.38 -3.13 -6.66
C ARG A 135 22.31 -3.51 -7.68
N ASP A 136 21.10 -3.76 -7.22
CA ASP A 136 19.92 -3.94 -8.06
C ASP A 136 19.02 -2.71 -7.95
N VAL A 137 18.59 -2.18 -9.10
CA VAL A 137 17.71 -1.00 -9.16
C VAL A 137 16.47 -1.35 -9.96
N ALA A 138 15.31 -1.26 -9.33
CA ALA A 138 14.00 -1.34 -9.99
C ALA A 138 13.37 0.05 -10.02
N LYS A 139 12.92 0.48 -11.20
CA LYS A 139 12.19 1.75 -11.39
C LYS A 139 10.89 1.47 -12.11
N PHE A 140 9.76 1.86 -11.53
CA PHE A 140 8.45 1.65 -12.14
C PHE A 140 7.46 2.75 -11.75
N THR A 141 6.43 2.93 -12.57
CA THR A 141 5.28 3.78 -12.25
C THR A 141 4.18 2.91 -11.66
N LEU A 142 3.48 3.36 -10.60
CA LEU A 142 2.43 2.54 -9.95
C LEU A 142 1.32 2.11 -10.92
N LEU A 143 0.91 3.02 -11.79
CA LEU A 143 -0.07 2.80 -12.85
C LEU A 143 0.53 3.25 -14.19
N PRO A 144 1.29 2.42 -14.94
CA PRO A 144 1.92 2.87 -16.17
C PRO A 144 0.97 3.47 -17.21
N SER A 145 -0.29 3.01 -17.27
CA SER A 145 -1.29 3.64 -18.13
C SER A 145 -2.73 3.35 -17.67
N TYR A 146 -3.65 4.22 -18.08
CA TYR A 146 -5.06 3.85 -18.19
C TYR A 146 -5.70 4.52 -19.42
N ARG A 147 -6.77 3.92 -19.94
CA ARG A 147 -7.60 4.51 -20.99
C ARG A 147 -9.05 4.12 -20.82
N ILE A 148 -9.97 4.98 -21.27
CA ILE A 148 -11.39 4.62 -21.36
C ILE A 148 -11.57 3.68 -22.55
N SER A 149 -11.84 2.40 -22.30
CA SER A 149 -12.00 1.38 -23.35
C SER A 149 -13.41 1.31 -23.91
N GLN A 150 -14.40 1.68 -23.10
CA GLN A 150 -15.80 1.74 -23.51
C GLN A 150 -16.47 2.92 -22.81
N LYS A 151 -17.12 3.82 -23.56
CA LYS A 151 -17.98 4.89 -23.00
C LYS A 151 -19.41 4.37 -22.90
N GLY A 152 -19.99 4.39 -21.70
CA GLY A 152 -21.41 4.05 -21.51
C GLY A 152 -22.33 5.23 -21.85
N THR A 153 -23.50 4.98 -22.45
CA THR A 153 -24.58 5.96 -22.59
C THR A 153 -25.43 6.01 -21.31
N LYS A 154 -26.04 7.18 -21.01
CA LYS A 154 -26.99 7.34 -19.88
C LYS A 154 -28.21 6.42 -20.12
N GLY A 155 -28.35 5.38 -19.30
CA GLY A 155 -29.36 4.31 -19.38
C GLY A 155 -29.16 3.28 -18.25
N ARG A 156 -29.79 2.10 -18.30
CA ARG A 156 -29.79 1.00 -17.27
C ARG A 156 -28.38 0.51 -16.84
N GLY A 157 -27.62 1.37 -16.16
CA GLY A 157 -26.27 1.14 -15.69
C GLY A 157 -25.23 1.95 -16.46
N TYR A 158 -24.45 2.75 -15.74
CA TYR A 158 -23.25 3.42 -16.25
C TYR A 158 -22.22 2.35 -16.68
N LYS A 159 -22.03 2.14 -17.99
CA LYS A 159 -21.20 1.07 -18.58
C LYS A 159 -19.78 1.51 -18.97
N THR A 160 -19.28 2.61 -18.41
CA THR A 160 -17.92 3.06 -18.74
C THR A 160 -16.89 2.08 -18.17
N LYS A 161 -16.03 1.54 -19.04
CA LYS A 161 -14.92 0.66 -18.66
C LYS A 161 -13.59 1.36 -18.91
N LEU A 162 -12.63 1.06 -18.05
CA LEU A 162 -11.25 1.47 -18.18
C LEU A 162 -10.40 0.23 -18.49
N THR A 163 -9.50 0.34 -19.45
CA THR A 163 -8.32 -0.53 -19.49
C THR A 163 -7.25 0.14 -18.63
N VAL A 164 -6.74 -0.56 -17.63
CA VAL A 164 -5.69 -0.10 -16.73
C VAL A 164 -4.48 -1.02 -16.85
N THR A 165 -3.28 -0.46 -16.73
CA THR A 165 -2.03 -1.21 -16.60
C THR A 165 -1.43 -0.86 -15.24
N LEU A 166 -1.26 -1.85 -14.36
CA LEU A 166 -0.53 -1.73 -13.10
C LEU A 166 0.96 -2.03 -13.32
N ALA A 167 1.83 -1.60 -12.39
CA ALA A 167 3.24 -1.97 -12.42
C ALA A 167 3.43 -3.49 -12.48
N LYS A 168 4.31 -3.96 -13.38
CA LYS A 168 4.61 -5.40 -13.54
C LYS A 168 5.15 -6.01 -12.26
N GLU A 169 5.92 -5.25 -11.50
CA GLU A 169 6.50 -5.62 -10.22
C GLU A 169 5.41 -5.96 -9.19
N ILE A 170 4.36 -5.13 -9.13
CA ILE A 170 3.20 -5.36 -8.26
C ILE A 170 2.43 -6.59 -8.75
N CYS A 171 2.13 -6.65 -10.05
CA CYS A 171 1.37 -7.77 -10.62
C CYS A 171 2.09 -9.12 -10.46
N TYR A 172 3.42 -9.14 -10.62
CA TYR A 172 4.23 -10.34 -10.40
C TYR A 172 4.10 -10.85 -8.97
N ASN A 173 4.19 -9.97 -7.96
CA ASN A 173 4.02 -10.36 -6.56
C ASN A 173 2.61 -10.87 -6.28
N LEU A 174 1.60 -10.15 -6.78
CA LEU A 174 0.20 -10.55 -6.67
C LEU A 174 -0.08 -11.91 -7.34
N ASP A 175 0.54 -12.18 -8.48
CA ASP A 175 0.36 -13.45 -9.21
C ASP A 175 1.00 -14.65 -8.54
N ASN A 176 2.09 -14.41 -7.78
CA ASN A 176 2.79 -15.42 -6.98
C ASN A 176 2.25 -15.55 -5.55
N GLY A 177 1.13 -14.90 -5.23
CA GLY A 177 0.46 -15.03 -3.93
C GLY A 177 1.07 -14.21 -2.80
N TYR A 178 1.97 -13.26 -3.11
CA TYR A 178 2.49 -12.29 -2.14
C TYR A 178 1.47 -11.18 -1.90
N VAL A 179 0.35 -11.54 -1.29
CA VAL A 179 -0.83 -10.70 -1.09
C VAL A 179 -1.01 -10.39 0.39
N ALA A 180 -1.15 -9.10 0.72
CA ALA A 180 -1.71 -8.64 1.99
C ALA A 180 -3.19 -8.35 1.79
N ARG A 181 -4.04 -8.89 2.67
CA ARG A 181 -5.49 -8.64 2.70
C ARG A 181 -5.84 -7.91 3.99
N GLY A 182 -6.58 -6.80 3.89
CA GLY A 182 -7.12 -6.09 5.03
C GLY A 182 -8.51 -5.55 4.76
N ASP A 183 -9.19 -5.09 5.80
CA ASP A 183 -10.44 -4.34 5.73
C ASP A 183 -10.20 -2.89 5.25
N LEU A 184 -10.92 -2.50 4.20
CA LEU A 184 -10.80 -1.22 3.52
C LEU A 184 -11.43 -0.07 4.32
N ASP A 185 -12.49 -0.33 5.07
CA ASP A 185 -13.14 0.70 5.88
C ASP A 185 -12.29 1.05 7.10
N ILE A 186 -11.61 0.05 7.69
CA ILE A 186 -10.55 0.29 8.67
C ILE A 186 -9.40 1.10 8.08
N ALA A 187 -8.90 0.74 6.90
CA ALA A 187 -7.83 1.50 6.23
C ALA A 187 -8.24 2.96 5.96
N LYS A 188 -9.47 3.21 5.50
CA LYS A 188 -10.02 4.57 5.30
C LYS A 188 -10.05 5.38 6.59
N GLN A 189 -10.44 4.78 7.71
CA GLN A 189 -10.46 5.47 9.01
C GLN A 189 -9.05 5.81 9.49
N LEU A 190 -8.10 4.88 9.30
CA LEU A 190 -6.72 5.05 9.74
C LEU A 190 -5.92 6.02 8.88
N VAL A 191 -6.39 6.41 7.70
CA VAL A 191 -5.62 7.25 6.78
C VAL A 191 -5.21 8.60 7.37
N LYS A 192 -5.94 9.11 8.36
CA LYS A 192 -5.61 10.34 9.11
C LYS A 192 -4.56 10.13 10.21
N HIS A 193 -4.19 8.89 10.48
CA HIS A 193 -3.27 8.47 11.53
C HIS A 193 -2.12 7.67 10.89
N LYS A 194 -1.16 8.34 10.24
CA LYS A 194 -0.13 7.71 9.39
C LYS A 194 0.54 6.48 10.01
N ILE A 195 1.03 6.58 11.25
CA ILE A 195 1.75 5.47 11.88
C ILE A 195 0.80 4.30 12.19
N ALA A 196 -0.43 4.58 12.62
CA ALA A 196 -1.45 3.54 12.83
C ALA A 196 -1.88 2.89 11.52
N HIS A 197 -2.00 3.66 10.45
CA HIS A 197 -2.27 3.15 9.11
C HIS A 197 -1.15 2.22 8.65
N ARG A 198 0.10 2.71 8.66
CA ARG A 198 1.28 1.92 8.26
C ARG A 198 1.40 0.64 9.08
N LEU A 199 1.21 0.72 10.40
CA LEU A 199 1.23 -0.42 11.31
C LEU A 199 0.14 -1.45 10.97
N TYR A 200 -1.08 -1.01 10.72
CA TYR A 200 -2.18 -1.89 10.31
C TYR A 200 -1.81 -2.69 9.05
N HIS A 201 -1.30 -2.02 8.02
CA HIS A 201 -0.91 -2.67 6.78
C HIS A 201 0.31 -3.58 6.93
N PHE A 202 1.30 -3.19 7.73
CA PHE A 202 2.43 -4.06 8.09
C PHE A 202 1.93 -5.37 8.70
N LEU A 203 1.01 -5.27 9.67
CA LEU A 203 0.43 -6.42 10.34
C LEU A 203 -0.37 -7.30 9.38
N MET A 204 -1.19 -6.72 8.50
CA MET A 204 -1.94 -7.46 7.48
C MET A 204 -1.02 -8.22 6.51
N ALA A 205 0.14 -7.67 6.19
CA ALA A 205 1.11 -8.30 5.28
C ALA A 205 1.93 -9.42 5.93
N LYS A 206 2.36 -9.24 7.19
CA LYS A 206 3.30 -10.16 7.85
C LYS A 206 2.64 -11.27 8.67
N CYS A 207 1.36 -11.14 9.02
CA CYS A 207 0.74 -12.00 10.04
C CYS A 207 -0.37 -12.93 9.51
N THR A 208 -0.34 -13.25 8.22
CA THR A 208 -1.41 -14.00 7.54
C THR A 208 -1.63 -15.43 8.03
N ARG A 209 -0.67 -16.06 8.73
CA ARG A 209 -0.77 -17.45 9.24
C ARG A 209 -0.96 -17.59 10.75
N ASN A 210 -0.19 -16.87 11.57
CA ASN A 210 -0.14 -17.12 13.02
C ASN A 210 -0.85 -16.05 13.86
N LYS A 211 -1.38 -14.98 13.24
CA LYS A 211 -2.02 -13.82 13.89
C LYS A 211 -1.20 -13.16 15.01
N THR A 212 0.04 -13.57 15.20
CA THR A 212 0.90 -13.15 16.30
C THR A 212 2.23 -12.71 15.71
N TYR A 213 2.63 -11.50 16.04
CA TYR A 213 3.90 -10.91 15.64
C TYR A 213 4.74 -10.65 16.88
N ARG A 214 6.01 -11.02 16.84
CA ARG A 214 6.95 -10.85 17.94
C ARG A 214 8.30 -10.35 17.42
N ARG A 215 8.81 -9.25 17.97
CA ARG A 215 10.13 -8.71 17.64
C ARG A 215 10.71 -7.89 18.79
N ASN A 216 12.02 -7.61 18.74
CA ASN A 216 12.59 -6.54 19.56
C ASN A 216 11.89 -5.20 19.24
N PHE A 217 11.53 -4.44 20.26
CA PHE A 217 10.73 -3.23 20.12
C PHE A 217 11.49 -2.10 19.41
N ALA A 218 12.79 -1.94 19.68
CA ALA A 218 13.59 -0.93 18.99
C ALA A 218 13.74 -1.25 17.50
N GLN A 219 13.98 -2.52 17.15
CA GLN A 219 14.03 -2.98 15.76
C GLN A 219 12.67 -2.84 15.08
N PHE A 220 11.58 -3.20 15.75
CA PHE A 220 10.23 -3.00 15.22
C PHE A 220 9.95 -1.54 14.88
N VAL A 221 10.35 -0.62 15.76
CA VAL A 221 10.20 0.82 15.51
C VAL A 221 11.09 1.29 14.35
N LYS A 222 12.39 0.94 14.37
CA LYS A 222 13.40 1.53 13.46
C LYS A 222 13.58 0.81 12.13
N GLU A 223 13.15 -0.44 12.00
CA GLU A 223 13.36 -1.24 10.78
C GLU A 223 12.02 -1.54 10.08
N ASP A 224 10.92 -1.68 10.83
CA ASP A 224 9.65 -2.16 10.29
C ASP A 224 8.58 -1.06 10.14
N ILE A 225 8.49 -0.13 11.10
CA ILE A 225 7.38 0.83 11.16
C ILE A 225 7.80 2.26 10.81
N CYS A 226 8.80 2.86 11.44
CA CYS A 226 9.16 4.24 11.19
C CYS A 226 10.68 4.47 11.21
N PRO A 227 11.43 3.92 10.23
CA PRO A 227 12.88 4.11 10.14
C PRO A 227 13.30 5.57 10.08
N GLU A 228 12.43 6.43 9.55
CA GLU A 228 12.70 7.84 9.30
C GLU A 228 12.79 8.69 10.58
N LEU A 229 12.31 8.20 11.73
CA LEU A 229 12.29 8.96 12.98
C LEU A 229 13.42 8.55 13.93
N PRO A 230 13.90 9.47 14.80
CA PRO A 230 14.70 9.10 15.96
C PRO A 230 14.01 8.02 16.80
N LEU A 231 14.78 7.10 17.39
CA LEU A 231 14.21 5.92 18.06
C LEU A 231 13.19 6.28 19.15
N GLU A 232 13.50 7.25 20.01
CA GLU A 232 12.61 7.63 21.12
C GLU A 232 11.31 8.28 20.64
N GLU A 233 11.39 9.17 19.65
CA GLU A 233 10.20 9.76 19.01
C GLU A 233 9.38 8.68 18.27
N GLY A 234 10.06 7.74 17.60
CA GLY A 234 9.44 6.61 16.92
C GLY A 234 8.70 5.70 17.90
N LYS A 235 9.30 5.38 19.06
CA LYS A 235 8.67 4.56 20.10
C LYS A 235 7.37 5.18 20.57
N GLU A 236 7.36 6.47 20.88
CA GLU A 236 6.16 7.19 21.33
C GLU A 236 5.04 7.11 20.28
N LYS A 237 5.35 7.44 19.02
CA LYS A 237 4.37 7.41 17.93
C LYS A 237 3.86 6.00 17.63
N VAL A 238 4.72 4.98 17.71
CA VAL A 238 4.33 3.58 17.53
C VAL A 238 3.45 3.09 18.68
N ILE A 239 3.73 3.48 19.93
CA ILE A 239 2.85 3.17 21.07
C ILE A 239 1.47 3.80 20.88
N ASN A 240 1.41 5.09 20.53
CA ASN A 240 0.13 5.77 20.26
C ASN A 240 -0.65 5.09 19.12
N ALA A 241 0.05 4.62 18.09
CA ALA A 241 -0.55 3.85 17.02
C ALA A 241 -1.08 2.48 17.48
N LEU A 242 -0.33 1.77 18.33
CA LEU A 242 -0.76 0.49 18.91
C LEU A 242 -2.00 0.66 19.79
N ILE A 243 -2.03 1.69 20.66
CA ILE A 243 -3.20 2.05 21.47
C ILE A 243 -4.41 2.31 20.57
N LYS A 244 -4.23 3.07 19.47
CA LYS A 244 -5.31 3.35 18.52
C LYS A 244 -5.87 2.06 17.92
N LEU A 245 -5.02 1.18 17.40
CA LEU A 245 -5.45 -0.10 16.82
C LEU A 245 -6.11 -1.02 17.86
N GLU A 246 -5.61 -1.04 19.10
CA GLU A 246 -6.21 -1.80 20.19
C GLU A 246 -7.59 -1.26 20.59
N SER A 247 -7.74 0.07 20.69
CA SER A 247 -9.03 0.73 20.97
C SER A 247 -10.08 0.49 19.88
N MET A 248 -9.64 0.25 18.64
CA MET A 248 -10.51 -0.14 17.52
C MET A 248 -10.83 -1.65 17.54
N GLY A 249 -10.31 -2.40 18.51
CA GLY A 249 -10.52 -3.84 18.65
C GLY A 249 -9.75 -4.69 17.64
N LEU A 250 -8.80 -4.12 16.90
CA LEU A 250 -8.11 -4.79 15.80
C LEU A 250 -6.95 -5.67 16.27
N ILE A 251 -6.34 -5.29 17.38
CA ILE A 251 -5.20 -5.99 17.97
C ILE A 251 -5.33 -6.08 19.48
N SER A 252 -4.52 -6.92 20.10
CA SER A 252 -4.01 -6.70 21.45
C SER A 252 -2.49 -6.71 21.40
N TYR A 253 -1.83 -5.94 22.27
CA TYR A 253 -0.37 -5.94 22.31
C TYR A 253 0.19 -5.89 23.73
N LYS A 254 1.40 -6.42 23.89
CA LYS A 254 2.20 -6.30 25.11
C LYS A 254 3.63 -5.95 24.73
N ILE A 255 4.23 -5.04 25.47
CA ILE A 255 5.69 -4.81 25.43
C ILE A 255 6.23 -5.32 26.77
N ASP A 256 7.12 -6.30 26.72
CA ASP A 256 7.76 -6.89 27.89
C ASP A 256 9.27 -6.77 27.73
N LYS A 257 9.90 -5.96 28.59
CA LYS A 257 11.28 -5.48 28.41
C LYS A 257 11.45 -4.88 27.02
N ASP A 258 12.31 -5.47 26.19
CA ASP A 258 12.61 -5.01 24.85
C ASP A 258 11.84 -5.77 23.76
N VAL A 259 10.83 -6.56 24.11
CA VAL A 259 10.10 -7.40 23.14
C VAL A 259 8.65 -6.95 23.02
N ILE A 260 8.24 -6.62 21.81
CA ILE A 260 6.83 -6.40 21.47
C ILE A 260 6.20 -7.69 20.98
N CYS A 261 5.00 -7.98 21.49
CA CYS A 261 4.12 -9.05 21.03
C CYS A 261 2.77 -8.44 20.63
N ILE A 262 2.34 -8.64 19.39
CA ILE A 262 1.08 -8.13 18.84
C ILE A 262 0.24 -9.32 18.39
N ASN A 263 -0.99 -9.42 18.87
CA ASN A 263 -1.97 -10.39 18.41
C ASN A 263 -3.06 -9.67 17.61
N ILE A 264 -3.29 -10.11 16.38
CA ILE A 264 -4.35 -9.56 15.51
C ILE A 264 -5.65 -10.26 15.84
N ARG A 265 -6.66 -9.48 16.21
CA ARG A 265 -8.02 -9.96 16.44
C ARG A 265 -8.70 -10.14 15.07
N LYS A 266 -9.43 -11.25 14.95
CA LYS A 266 -10.12 -11.62 13.71
C LYS A 266 -11.34 -10.73 13.51
#